data_AF-K2G445-F1
#
_entry.id   AF-K2G445-F1
#
_cell.length_a   1.000
_cell.length_b   1.000
_cell.length_c   1.000
_cell.angle_alpha   90.00
_cell.angle_beta   90.00
_cell.angle_gamma   90.00
#
_symmetry.space_group_name_H-M   'P 1'
#
loop_
_entity.id
_entity.type
_entity.pdbx_description
1 polymer ?
#
loop_
_entity_poly.entity_id
_entity_poly.type
_entity_poly.pdbx_seq_one_letter_code
_entity_poly.pdbx_strand_id
1 'polypeptide(L)'
;MNADLNHRDHINQANAGEKEDKKIITIKLCVDSNIDDVFRYCDNVKLTSDKRHKRINDSIEYLMHQRKWYQNKLILTTWSDWRRENVSHEWLKSNLEFIMLEKPSLEIDSIHPRSVNDLKSLISKNVSFVLDRTETKIVWIDRLSYFEESMLFPTRIWDSLPIWGNLELYSELRKIVSEELVSIPKCPDKFQKRMKWHKKALNEWKSSFKDKKFTLYDLDKSLLFYDPENANEWVKYWPLRVIQYSLALALIKKIRNIWSHPDFVDHLPTNILDRLDFYLEAWMINASAEETKEIKYIYAYFLKIYHQMQFEFAFSNWTQFLLWKDDIQDMREMLEYLSNVFMKKDTLKI
;
A
#
# COMPACT_ATOMS: atom_id res chain seq x y z
N MET A 1 -0.70 61.36 -25.70
CA MET A 1 -1.19 62.39 -24.78
C MET A 1 -2.71 62.33 -24.77
N ASN A 2 -3.27 62.42 -23.56
CA ASN A 2 -4.70 62.42 -23.18
C ASN A 2 -5.39 61.05 -23.04
N ALA A 3 -5.25 60.55 -21.81
CA ALA A 3 -6.29 59.95 -20.98
C ALA A 3 -7.62 60.79 -21.06
N ASP A 4 -8.82 60.29 -20.77
CA ASP A 4 -9.24 59.57 -19.58
C ASP A 4 -10.65 58.95 -19.73
N LEU A 5 -10.82 57.81 -19.06
CA LEU A 5 -11.98 57.31 -18.28
C LEU A 5 -13.40 57.86 -18.55
N ASN A 6 -14.34 56.98 -18.92
CA ASN A 6 -15.40 56.46 -18.02
C ASN A 6 -16.52 55.67 -18.72
N HIS A 7 -17.20 54.84 -17.92
CA HIS A 7 -18.40 54.03 -18.19
C HIS A 7 -18.21 52.68 -18.90
N ARG A 8 -17.84 51.68 -18.09
CA ARG A 8 -18.27 50.29 -18.30
C ARG A 8 -19.38 49.98 -17.30
N ASP A 9 -20.61 50.07 -17.78
CA ASP A 9 -21.76 49.41 -17.18
C ASP A 9 -22.26 48.33 -18.15
N HIS A 10 -22.55 47.16 -17.59
CA HIS A 10 -23.27 46.02 -18.17
C HIS A 10 -22.65 45.30 -19.38
N ILE A 11 -22.11 44.10 -19.12
CA ILE A 11 -22.58 42.81 -19.64
C ILE A 11 -21.77 41.73 -18.89
N ASN A 12 -22.36 41.17 -17.85
CA ASN A 12 -22.00 39.85 -17.33
C ASN A 12 -23.30 39.04 -17.33
N GLN A 13 -23.68 38.59 -18.52
CA GLN A 13 -24.72 37.58 -18.66
C GLN A 13 -24.06 36.20 -18.55
N ALA A 14 -24.55 35.46 -17.55
CA ALA A 14 -24.76 34.02 -17.56
C ALA A 14 -23.68 33.14 -18.21
N ASN A 15 -22.82 32.56 -17.37
CA ASN A 15 -22.44 31.16 -17.48
C ASN A 15 -22.59 30.52 -16.10
N ALA A 16 -23.84 30.40 -15.65
CA ALA A 16 -24.20 29.41 -14.65
C ALA A 16 -24.11 28.06 -15.36
N GLY A 17 -22.92 27.46 -15.34
CA GLY A 17 -22.74 26.08 -15.75
C GLY A 17 -23.67 25.22 -14.90
N GLU A 18 -24.67 24.63 -15.55
CA GLU A 18 -25.48 23.55 -14.98
C GLU A 18 -24.49 22.53 -14.41
N LYS A 19 -24.44 22.42 -13.08
CA LYS A 19 -23.86 21.26 -12.44
C LYS A 19 -24.74 20.11 -12.87
N GLU A 20 -24.27 19.31 -13.82
CA GLU A 20 -24.82 17.98 -14.03
C GLU A 20 -24.88 17.30 -12.67
N ASP A 21 -26.09 17.16 -12.13
CA ASP A 21 -26.36 16.29 -11.01
C ASP A 21 -25.94 14.89 -11.45
N LYS A 22 -24.70 14.51 -11.11
CA LYS A 22 -24.18 13.16 -11.34
C LYS A 22 -25.19 12.22 -10.71
N LYS A 23 -26.00 11.57 -11.57
CA LYS A 23 -27.01 10.61 -11.18
C LYS A 23 -26.31 9.59 -10.30
N ILE A 24 -26.64 9.61 -9.00
CA ILE A 24 -26.03 8.70 -8.03
C ILE A 24 -26.58 7.32 -8.36
N ILE A 25 -25.80 6.54 -9.11
CA ILE A 25 -26.10 5.14 -9.42
C ILE A 25 -25.40 4.32 -8.35
N THR A 26 -26.19 3.53 -7.62
CA THR A 26 -25.68 2.74 -6.50
C THR A 26 -25.52 1.27 -6.89
N ILE A 27 -24.26 0.80 -6.78
CA ILE A 27 -23.77 -0.58 -6.86
C ILE A 27 -24.39 -1.58 -5.88
N LYS A 28 -25.16 -2.62 -6.23
CA LYS A 28 -25.29 -3.73 -5.26
C LYS A 28 -24.05 -4.62 -5.28
N LEU A 29 -23.23 -4.56 -4.22
CA LEU A 29 -22.11 -5.48 -4.03
C LEU A 29 -22.62 -6.76 -3.37
N CYS A 30 -22.31 -7.91 -3.99
CA CYS A 30 -22.40 -9.22 -3.35
C CYS A 30 -20.98 -9.67 -3.07
N VAL A 31 -20.66 -9.84 -1.79
CA VAL A 31 -19.34 -10.27 -1.35
C VAL A 31 -19.51 -11.66 -0.76
N ASP A 32 -19.08 -12.67 -1.51
CA ASP A 32 -19.06 -14.03 -0.97
C ASP A 32 -18.15 -14.07 0.27
N SER A 33 -18.77 -14.42 1.41
CA SER A 33 -18.20 -14.47 2.75
C SER A 33 -17.81 -15.89 3.17
N ASN A 34 -17.88 -16.89 2.26
CA ASN A 34 -17.35 -18.20 2.56
C ASN A 34 -15.82 -18.11 2.77
N ILE A 35 -15.35 -18.55 3.94
CA ILE A 35 -13.95 -18.42 4.34
C ILE A 35 -12.97 -19.08 3.35
N ASP A 36 -13.32 -20.25 2.82
CA ASP A 36 -12.46 -21.00 1.91
C ASP A 36 -12.39 -20.30 0.54
N ASP A 37 -13.50 -19.73 0.07
CA ASP A 37 -13.55 -18.99 -1.18
C ASP A 37 -12.85 -17.63 -1.09
N VAL A 38 -12.92 -16.96 0.07
CA VAL A 38 -12.16 -15.74 0.35
C VAL A 38 -10.66 -16.01 0.38
N PHE A 39 -10.19 -17.10 1.02
CA PHE A 39 -8.77 -17.44 0.98
C PHE A 39 -8.31 -17.87 -0.41
N ARG A 40 -9.09 -18.69 -1.11
CA ARG A 40 -8.82 -19.08 -2.51
C ARG A 40 -8.71 -17.86 -3.43
N TYR A 41 -9.56 -16.85 -3.21
CA TYR A 41 -9.45 -15.58 -3.91
C TYR A 41 -8.07 -14.92 -3.67
N CYS A 42 -7.63 -14.79 -2.42
CA CYS A 42 -6.32 -14.21 -2.11
C CYS A 42 -5.15 -15.03 -2.69
N ASP A 43 -5.23 -16.36 -2.68
CA ASP A 43 -4.22 -17.22 -3.31
C ASP A 43 -4.13 -16.99 -4.83
N ASN A 44 -5.29 -16.82 -5.49
CA ASN A 44 -5.32 -16.48 -6.92
C ASN A 44 -4.74 -15.10 -7.20
N VAL A 45 -4.98 -14.11 -6.33
CA VAL A 45 -4.36 -12.77 -6.42
C VAL A 45 -2.85 -12.89 -6.29
N LYS A 46 -2.37 -13.64 -5.30
CA LYS A 46 -0.94 -13.88 -5.06
C LYS A 46 -0.26 -14.53 -6.26
N LEU A 47 -0.83 -15.63 -6.78
CA LEU A 47 -0.34 -16.35 -7.95
C LEU A 47 -0.28 -15.44 -9.20
N THR A 48 -1.31 -14.61 -9.38
CA THR A 48 -1.38 -13.67 -10.49
C THR A 48 -0.29 -12.59 -10.39
N SER A 49 -0.08 -12.03 -9.19
CA SER A 49 1.00 -11.08 -8.94
C SER A 49 2.38 -11.71 -9.17
N ASP A 50 2.58 -12.96 -8.75
CA ASP A 50 3.84 -13.70 -8.96
C ASP A 50 4.14 -13.91 -10.44
N LYS A 51 3.14 -14.29 -11.24
CA LYS A 51 3.30 -14.40 -12.70
C LYS A 51 3.69 -13.06 -13.34
N ARG A 52 3.08 -11.96 -12.90
CA ARG A 52 3.41 -10.61 -13.38
C ARG A 52 4.83 -10.22 -12.98
N HIS A 53 5.23 -10.41 -11.73
CA HIS A 53 6.58 -10.12 -11.27
C HIS A 53 7.62 -10.94 -12.00
N LYS A 54 7.35 -12.23 -12.25
CA LYS A 54 8.22 -13.07 -13.07
C LYS A 54 8.41 -12.48 -14.47
N ARG A 55 7.32 -12.11 -15.16
CA ARG A 55 7.41 -11.46 -16.49
C ARG A 55 8.23 -10.16 -16.48
N ILE A 56 8.06 -9.35 -15.43
CA ILE A 56 8.85 -8.11 -15.27
C ILE A 56 10.33 -8.45 -15.05
N ASN A 57 10.64 -9.42 -14.17
CA ASN A 57 12.01 -9.86 -13.95
C ASN A 57 12.62 -10.40 -15.25
N ASP A 58 11.96 -11.35 -15.93
CA ASP A 58 12.43 -11.92 -17.20
C ASP A 58 12.72 -10.83 -18.25
N SER A 59 11.87 -9.79 -18.31
CA SER A 59 12.05 -8.65 -19.20
C SER A 59 13.27 -7.79 -18.82
N ILE A 60 13.46 -7.52 -17.53
CA ILE A 60 14.62 -6.77 -17.03
C ILE A 60 15.89 -7.59 -17.22
N GLU A 61 15.89 -8.87 -16.88
CA GLU A 61 17.01 -9.79 -17.10
C GLU A 61 17.40 -9.84 -18.57
N TYR A 62 16.45 -9.99 -19.50
CA TYR A 62 16.74 -9.96 -20.94
C TYR A 62 17.45 -8.68 -21.36
N LEU A 63 17.00 -7.51 -20.86
CA LEU A 63 17.62 -6.21 -21.15
C LEU A 63 19.02 -6.06 -20.53
N MET A 64 19.27 -6.78 -19.43
CA MET A 64 20.46 -6.63 -18.60
C MET A 64 21.47 -7.76 -18.78
N HIS A 65 21.11 -8.87 -19.43
CA HIS A 65 21.95 -10.06 -19.61
C HIS A 65 23.28 -9.78 -20.32
N GLN A 66 23.34 -8.73 -21.15
CA GLN A 66 24.58 -8.29 -21.82
C GLN A 66 25.41 -7.29 -21.01
N ARG A 67 24.99 -6.96 -19.78
CA ARG A 67 25.50 -5.83 -19.00
C ARG A 67 25.96 -6.32 -17.62
N LYS A 68 27.26 -6.22 -17.33
CA LYS A 68 27.89 -6.62 -16.05
C LYS A 68 27.54 -5.71 -14.86
N TRP A 69 26.31 -5.17 -14.81
CA TRP A 69 25.89 -4.11 -13.87
C TRP A 69 25.26 -4.64 -12.58
N TYR A 70 25.23 -5.96 -12.39
CA TYR A 70 24.40 -6.59 -11.36
C TYR A 70 24.88 -6.38 -9.92
N GLN A 71 26.17 -6.08 -9.73
CA GLN A 71 26.79 -6.14 -8.39
C GLN A 71 26.46 -4.92 -7.51
N ASN A 72 26.25 -3.75 -8.12
CA ASN A 72 26.06 -2.49 -7.38
C ASN A 72 24.65 -1.88 -7.48
N LYS A 73 23.71 -2.56 -8.14
CA LYS A 73 22.35 -2.08 -8.39
C LYS A 73 21.29 -3.05 -7.90
N LEU A 74 20.16 -2.50 -7.49
CA LEU A 74 19.01 -3.24 -7.01
C LEU A 74 17.74 -2.52 -7.43
N ILE A 75 16.78 -3.27 -7.96
CA ILE A 75 15.46 -2.78 -8.35
C ILE A 75 14.43 -3.47 -7.49
N LEU A 76 13.67 -2.66 -6.78
CA LEU A 76 12.62 -3.10 -5.89
C LEU A 76 11.25 -2.67 -6.42
N THR A 77 10.21 -3.43 -6.13
CA THR A 77 8.82 -2.95 -6.16
C THR A 77 8.26 -2.82 -4.76
N THR A 78 7.22 -2.00 -4.57
CA THR A 78 6.65 -1.69 -3.25
C THR A 78 5.12 -1.68 -3.26
N TRP A 79 4.50 -1.43 -2.09
CA TRP A 79 3.04 -1.36 -1.89
C TRP A 79 2.28 -2.66 -2.19
N SER A 80 1.01 -2.55 -2.59
CA SER A 80 0.10 -3.69 -2.82
C SER A 80 0.61 -4.63 -3.92
N ASP A 81 1.35 -4.10 -4.90
CA ASP A 81 1.97 -4.94 -5.93
C ASP A 81 3.00 -5.88 -5.32
N TRP A 82 3.95 -5.36 -4.54
CA TRP A 82 4.92 -6.18 -3.82
C TRP A 82 4.28 -7.16 -2.84
N ARG A 83 3.29 -6.71 -2.05
CA ARG A 83 2.65 -7.59 -1.05
C ARG A 83 1.88 -8.73 -1.71
N ARG A 84 1.86 -8.81 -3.05
CA ARG A 84 1.12 -9.77 -3.86
C ARG A 84 -0.37 -9.68 -3.55
N GLU A 85 -0.80 -8.48 -3.26
CA GLU A 85 -2.16 -8.14 -2.88
C GLU A 85 -2.88 -7.44 -4.01
N ASN A 86 -2.20 -7.01 -5.07
CA ASN A 86 -2.88 -6.36 -6.18
C ASN A 86 -3.34 -7.39 -7.19
N VAL A 87 -4.62 -7.36 -7.57
CA VAL A 87 -5.09 -8.17 -8.70
C VAL A 87 -4.45 -7.57 -9.95
N SER A 88 -3.72 -8.36 -10.74
CA SER A 88 -3.19 -7.80 -12.00
C SER A 88 -4.36 -7.69 -12.97
N HIS A 89 -4.91 -6.51 -13.09
CA HIS A 89 -5.72 -6.19 -14.23
C HIS A 89 -5.20 -4.92 -14.87
N GLU A 90 -5.02 -4.98 -16.19
CA GLU A 90 -4.65 -3.84 -17.04
C GLU A 90 -5.60 -2.64 -16.84
N TRP A 91 -6.81 -2.87 -16.32
CA TRP A 91 -7.80 -1.86 -15.99
C TRP A 91 -7.68 -1.27 -14.58
N LEU A 92 -6.91 -1.84 -13.64
CA LEU A 92 -6.92 -1.43 -12.22
C LEU A 92 -6.33 -0.04 -11.96
N LYS A 93 -5.82 0.66 -12.97
CA LYS A 93 -5.30 2.04 -12.84
C LYS A 93 -4.23 2.22 -11.74
N SER A 94 -3.76 1.15 -11.09
CA SER A 94 -2.84 1.18 -9.96
C SER A 94 -1.42 1.34 -10.48
N ASN A 95 -0.71 2.34 -9.96
CA ASN A 95 0.66 2.59 -10.38
C ASN A 95 1.59 1.50 -9.84
N LEU A 96 2.38 0.89 -10.72
CA LEU A 96 3.51 0.07 -10.28
C LEU A 96 4.64 1.00 -9.85
N GLU A 97 5.09 0.84 -8.61
CA GLU A 97 6.12 1.70 -8.06
C GLU A 97 7.44 0.95 -7.90
N PHE A 98 8.46 1.41 -8.62
CA PHE A 98 9.82 0.89 -8.57
C PHE A 98 10.72 1.80 -7.73
N ILE A 99 11.52 1.20 -6.85
CA ILE A 99 12.64 1.85 -6.19
C ILE A 99 13.91 1.28 -6.79
N MET A 100 14.73 2.14 -7.37
CA MET A 100 16.04 1.76 -7.90
C MET A 100 17.11 2.28 -6.95
N LEU A 101 17.99 1.36 -6.53
CA LEU A 101 19.06 1.60 -5.59
C LEU A 101 20.41 1.36 -6.24
N GLU A 102 21.37 2.17 -5.85
CA GLU A 102 22.77 2.05 -6.22
C GLU A 102 23.65 2.15 -4.97
N LYS A 103 24.67 1.28 -4.91
CA LYS A 103 25.74 1.35 -3.92
C LYS A 103 27.06 1.65 -4.64
N PRO A 104 27.42 2.95 -4.81
CA PRO A 104 28.57 3.36 -5.60
C PRO A 104 29.89 2.73 -5.16
N SER A 105 30.06 2.42 -3.88
CA SER A 105 31.27 1.77 -3.37
C SER A 105 31.52 0.34 -3.88
N LEU A 106 30.50 -0.31 -4.46
CA LEU A 106 30.63 -1.61 -5.13
C LEU A 106 30.83 -1.47 -6.65
N GLU A 107 30.99 -0.25 -7.16
CA GLU A 107 31.31 0.00 -8.56
C GLU A 107 32.75 -0.44 -8.82
N ILE A 108 32.92 -1.57 -9.50
CA ILE A 108 34.22 -1.94 -10.07
C ILE A 108 34.45 -0.96 -11.22
N ASP A 109 35.66 -0.36 -11.29
CA ASP A 109 36.15 0.56 -12.34
C ASP A 109 35.86 0.04 -13.76
N SER A 110 34.63 0.18 -14.19
CA SER A 110 34.13 -0.25 -15.48
C SER A 110 33.94 1.00 -16.31
N ILE A 111 34.33 0.93 -17.58
CA ILE A 111 34.38 2.03 -18.55
C ILE A 111 32.97 2.60 -18.89
N HIS A 112 31.96 2.34 -18.07
CA HIS A 112 30.58 2.64 -18.36
C HIS A 112 29.86 3.26 -17.16
N PRO A 113 29.85 4.60 -17.01
CA PRO A 113 28.83 5.22 -16.22
C PRO A 113 27.54 5.18 -17.04
N ARG A 114 26.61 4.30 -16.67
CA ARG A 114 25.20 4.50 -17.01
C ARG A 114 24.43 4.48 -15.71
N SER A 115 24.18 5.71 -15.25
CA SER A 115 23.49 6.07 -14.03
C SER A 115 22.16 5.31 -13.85
N VAL A 116 21.60 5.31 -12.64
CA VAL A 116 20.22 4.82 -12.42
C VAL A 116 19.20 5.50 -13.35
N ASN A 117 19.45 6.73 -13.83
CA ASN A 117 18.59 7.39 -14.82
C ASN A 117 18.56 6.66 -16.17
N ASP A 118 19.68 6.08 -16.58
CA ASP A 118 19.76 5.29 -17.82
C ASP A 118 19.02 3.96 -17.68
N LEU A 119 19.10 3.35 -16.49
CA LEU A 119 18.32 2.16 -16.14
C LEU A 119 16.82 2.46 -16.14
N LYS A 120 16.42 3.59 -15.52
CA LYS A 120 15.05 4.10 -15.58
C LYS A 120 14.60 4.29 -17.02
N SER A 121 15.38 4.98 -17.86
CA SER A 121 15.05 5.19 -19.27
C SER A 121 14.92 3.87 -20.04
N LEU A 122 15.81 2.91 -19.80
CA LEU A 122 15.79 1.60 -20.45
C LEU A 122 14.54 0.81 -20.07
N ILE A 123 14.24 0.72 -18.77
CA ILE A 123 13.06 0.03 -18.25
C ILE A 123 11.82 0.72 -18.79
N SER A 124 11.74 2.05 -18.68
CA SER A 124 10.61 2.85 -19.17
C SER A 124 10.37 2.77 -20.69
N LYS A 125 11.34 2.33 -21.49
CA LYS A 125 11.17 2.19 -22.95
C LYS A 125 10.77 0.77 -23.36
N ASN A 126 11.23 -0.23 -22.63
CA ASN A 126 11.16 -1.64 -23.07
C ASN A 126 10.11 -2.45 -22.32
N VAL A 127 9.64 -1.98 -21.16
CA VAL A 127 8.55 -2.62 -20.42
C VAL A 127 7.22 -1.95 -20.78
N SER A 128 7.06 -1.49 -22.03
CA SER A 128 5.99 -0.56 -22.49
C SER A 128 4.56 -0.99 -22.17
N PHE A 129 4.27 -2.29 -22.06
CA PHE A 129 2.95 -2.81 -21.68
C PHE A 129 2.60 -2.62 -20.19
N VAL A 130 3.55 -2.17 -19.36
CA VAL A 130 3.41 -2.01 -17.90
C VAL A 130 3.40 -0.52 -17.46
N LEU A 131 3.75 0.40 -18.37
CA LEU A 131 4.37 1.68 -17.99
C LEU A 131 3.52 2.94 -18.12
N ASP A 132 2.27 2.87 -18.58
CA ASP A 132 1.40 4.06 -18.59
C ASP A 132 1.26 4.68 -17.18
N ARG A 133 1.66 3.93 -16.14
CA ARG A 133 1.50 4.28 -14.73
C ARG A 133 2.65 3.83 -13.83
N THR A 134 3.92 3.95 -14.26
CA THR A 134 5.04 3.68 -13.34
C THR A 134 5.55 4.91 -12.62
N GLU A 135 5.71 4.78 -11.30
CA GLU A 135 6.48 5.72 -10.48
C GLU A 135 7.86 5.10 -10.22
N THR A 136 8.93 5.81 -10.59
CA THR A 136 10.31 5.36 -10.31
C THR A 136 11.00 6.34 -9.38
N LYS A 137 11.42 5.83 -8.22
CA LYS A 137 12.23 6.55 -7.24
C LYS A 137 13.66 6.05 -7.27
N ILE A 138 14.60 6.99 -7.35
CA ILE A 138 16.04 6.70 -7.30
C ILE A 138 16.50 7.08 -5.91
N VAL A 139 17.04 6.12 -5.17
CA VAL A 139 17.54 6.35 -3.81
C VAL A 139 18.95 5.81 -3.72
N TRP A 140 19.83 6.58 -3.12
CA TRP A 140 21.19 6.15 -2.83
C TRP A 140 21.20 5.53 -1.43
N ILE A 141 21.92 4.41 -1.24
CA ILE A 141 21.89 3.68 0.04
C ILE A 141 22.38 4.55 1.21
N ASP A 142 23.31 5.48 0.95
CA ASP A 142 23.82 6.48 1.90
C ASP A 142 22.82 7.60 2.24
N ARG A 143 21.68 7.68 1.55
CA ARG A 143 20.63 8.70 1.74
C ARG A 143 19.27 8.12 2.14
N LEU A 144 19.24 6.88 2.62
CA LEU A 144 18.01 6.19 3.02
C LEU A 144 17.27 6.91 4.15
N SER A 145 17.99 7.45 5.13
CA SER A 145 17.42 8.27 6.21
C SER A 145 16.54 9.42 5.69
N TYR A 146 16.99 10.15 4.67
CA TYR A 146 16.20 11.22 4.04
C TYR A 146 14.97 10.69 3.28
N PHE A 147 15.10 9.52 2.65
CA PHE A 147 14.00 8.87 1.94
C PHE A 147 12.90 8.44 2.93
N GLU A 148 13.26 7.77 4.02
CA GLU A 148 12.32 7.29 5.03
C GLU A 148 11.69 8.41 5.87
N GLU A 149 12.44 9.47 6.20
CA GLU A 149 11.89 10.65 6.90
C GLU A 149 10.83 11.39 6.10
N SER A 150 10.99 11.45 4.77
CA SER A 150 10.03 12.09 3.86
C SER A 150 8.77 11.26 3.62
N MET A 151 8.79 9.97 3.98
CA MET A 151 7.79 8.99 3.58
C MET A 151 6.73 8.75 4.64
N LEU A 152 5.49 8.64 4.17
CA LEU A 152 4.34 8.33 5.01
C LEU A 152 4.36 6.86 5.52
N PHE A 153 5.33 6.02 5.18
CA PHE A 153 5.33 4.59 5.55
C PHE A 153 6.74 4.05 5.80
N PRO A 154 7.20 4.00 7.06
CA PRO A 154 8.56 3.60 7.37
C PRO A 154 8.87 2.13 7.05
N THR A 155 7.83 1.30 6.93
CA THR A 155 7.99 -0.13 6.62
C THR A 155 8.13 -0.42 5.14
N ARG A 156 8.23 0.60 4.29
CA ARG A 156 8.13 0.39 2.85
C ARG A 156 9.25 -0.48 2.29
N ILE A 157 10.45 -0.42 2.84
CA ILE A 157 11.55 -1.31 2.46
C ILE A 157 11.34 -2.73 3.01
N TRP A 158 10.84 -2.88 4.24
CA TRP A 158 10.39 -4.18 4.76
C TRP A 158 9.27 -4.79 3.90
N ASP A 159 8.47 -3.90 3.32
CA ASP A 159 7.42 -4.16 2.36
C ASP A 159 7.91 -3.92 0.90
N SER A 160 9.13 -4.34 0.52
CA SER A 160 9.60 -4.23 -0.88
C SER A 160 10.19 -5.52 -1.48
N LEU A 161 9.85 -5.89 -2.73
CA LEU A 161 10.38 -7.09 -3.44
C LEU A 161 11.62 -6.75 -4.23
N PRO A 162 12.74 -7.47 -4.09
CA PRO A 162 13.74 -7.48 -5.14
C PRO A 162 13.14 -8.08 -6.42
N ILE A 163 13.05 -7.26 -7.46
CA ILE A 163 12.70 -7.72 -8.80
C ILE A 163 13.97 -8.13 -9.54
N TRP A 164 15.05 -7.35 -9.40
CA TRP A 164 16.31 -7.59 -10.09
C TRP A 164 17.48 -6.99 -9.31
N GLY A 165 18.66 -7.62 -9.36
CA GLY A 165 19.90 -7.10 -8.80
C GLY A 165 20.50 -7.93 -7.68
N ASN A 166 21.41 -7.34 -6.91
CA ASN A 166 22.14 -8.02 -5.85
C ASN A 166 21.27 -8.23 -4.58
N LEU A 167 20.98 -9.50 -4.23
CA LEU A 167 20.19 -9.84 -3.04
C LEU A 167 20.95 -9.59 -1.72
N GLU A 168 22.28 -9.62 -1.71
CA GLU A 168 23.08 -9.24 -0.54
C GLU A 168 22.88 -7.75 -0.23
N LEU A 169 22.84 -6.91 -1.28
CA LEU A 169 22.54 -5.48 -1.15
C LEU A 169 21.11 -5.26 -0.61
N TYR A 170 20.17 -6.13 -0.96
CA TYR A 170 18.81 -6.07 -0.43
C TYR A 170 18.74 -6.42 1.06
N SER A 171 19.44 -7.47 1.49
CA SER A 171 19.56 -7.82 2.93
C SER A 171 20.24 -6.68 3.71
N GLU A 172 21.35 -6.14 3.21
CA GLU A 172 22.04 -5.00 3.81
C GLU A 172 21.12 -3.78 3.96
N LEU A 173 20.36 -3.46 2.91
CA LEU A 173 19.37 -2.40 2.92
C LEU A 173 18.31 -2.59 4.03
N ARG A 174 17.73 -3.80 4.15
CA ARG A 174 16.73 -4.09 5.18
C ARG A 174 17.30 -3.96 6.58
N LYS A 175 18.56 -4.35 6.77
CA LYS A 175 19.27 -4.15 8.02
C LYS A 175 19.44 -2.67 8.35
N ILE A 176 19.98 -1.86 7.43
CA ILE A 176 20.18 -0.41 7.62
C ILE A 176 18.86 0.27 7.99
N VAL A 177 17.79 0.02 7.23
CA VAL A 177 16.48 0.60 7.52
C VAL A 177 15.96 0.17 8.89
N SER A 178 16.18 -1.09 9.29
CA SER A 178 15.76 -1.55 10.61
C SER A 178 16.51 -0.85 11.73
N GLU A 179 17.82 -0.66 11.59
CA GLU A 179 18.65 0.08 12.54
C GLU A 179 18.19 1.54 12.65
N GLU A 180 17.96 2.21 11.51
CA GLU A 180 17.44 3.58 11.47
C GLU A 180 16.07 3.72 12.15
N LEU A 181 15.10 2.88 11.79
CA LEU A 181 13.74 2.94 12.36
C LEU A 181 13.72 2.73 13.86
N VAL A 182 14.57 1.84 14.35
CA VAL A 182 14.71 1.57 15.78
C VAL A 182 15.35 2.77 16.48
N SER A 183 16.35 3.41 15.87
CA SER A 183 17.04 4.57 16.44
C SER A 183 16.14 5.80 16.62
N ILE A 184 15.06 5.96 15.83
CA ILE A 184 14.12 7.10 15.92
C ILE A 184 13.23 6.95 17.17
N PRO A 185 13.45 7.70 18.27
CA PRO A 185 12.81 7.38 19.56
C PRO A 185 11.28 7.42 19.49
N LYS A 186 10.73 8.39 18.76
CA LYS A 186 9.28 8.65 18.58
C LYS A 186 8.63 7.86 17.44
N CYS A 187 9.33 6.91 16.82
CA CYS A 187 8.79 6.12 15.71
C CYS A 187 7.50 5.36 16.10
N PRO A 188 7.43 4.61 17.22
CA PRO A 188 6.21 3.96 17.66
C PRO A 188 5.03 4.91 17.87
N ASP A 189 5.28 6.13 18.37
CA ASP A 189 4.24 7.13 18.60
C ASP A 189 3.57 7.58 17.30
N LYS A 190 4.32 7.63 16.18
CA LYS A 190 3.76 7.95 14.86
C LYS A 190 2.74 6.88 14.43
N PHE A 191 3.07 5.60 14.58
CA PHE A 191 2.17 4.49 14.27
C PHE A 191 0.95 4.48 15.20
N GLN A 192 1.16 4.64 16.51
CA GLN A 192 0.06 4.71 17.47
C GLN A 192 -0.88 5.89 17.20
N LYS A 193 -0.36 7.06 16.85
CA LYS A 193 -1.18 8.21 16.46
C LYS A 193 -2.05 7.88 15.24
N ARG A 194 -1.49 7.23 14.22
CA ARG A 194 -2.27 6.80 13.05
C ARG A 194 -3.35 5.77 13.42
N MET A 195 -3.04 4.78 14.25
CA MET A 195 -4.04 3.84 14.76
C MET A 195 -5.18 4.56 15.50
N LYS A 196 -4.88 5.57 16.33
CA LYS A 196 -5.92 6.37 17.02
C LYS A 196 -6.83 7.14 16.04
N TRP A 197 -6.29 7.64 14.93
CA TRP A 197 -7.10 8.29 13.90
C TRP A 197 -8.12 7.32 13.29
N HIS A 198 -7.71 6.07 13.07
CA HIS A 198 -8.60 5.04 12.58
C HIS A 198 -9.68 4.64 13.60
N LYS A 199 -9.38 4.65 14.91
CA LYS A 199 -10.40 4.50 15.97
C LYS A 199 -11.47 5.59 15.87
N LYS A 200 -11.03 6.83 15.66
CA LYS A 200 -11.93 7.98 15.51
C LYS A 200 -12.81 7.80 14.26
N ALA A 201 -12.24 7.30 13.17
CA ALA A 201 -12.98 6.99 11.95
C ALA A 201 -14.08 5.92 12.15
N LEU A 202 -13.83 4.90 12.99
CA LEU A 202 -14.84 3.90 13.36
C LEU A 202 -16.05 4.51 14.08
N ASN A 203 -15.80 5.50 14.94
CA ASN A 203 -16.84 6.11 15.77
C ASN A 203 -17.57 7.27 15.09
N GLU A 204 -16.86 8.06 14.27
CA GLU A 204 -17.37 9.32 13.70
C GLU A 204 -17.78 9.21 12.23
N TRP A 205 -17.49 8.09 11.56
CA TRP A 205 -17.87 7.80 10.16
C TRP A 205 -17.31 8.79 9.13
N LYS A 206 -16.48 9.72 9.60
CA LYS A 206 -15.92 10.84 8.88
C LYS A 206 -14.40 10.76 8.98
N SER A 207 -13.75 10.88 7.83
CA SER A 207 -12.31 11.11 7.78
C SER A 207 -12.02 12.52 7.34
N SER A 208 -10.83 12.99 7.71
CA SER A 208 -10.22 14.15 7.09
C SER A 208 -8.89 13.74 6.49
N PHE A 209 -8.75 13.88 5.18
CA PHE A 209 -7.47 13.69 4.49
C PHE A 209 -7.20 14.89 3.60
N LYS A 210 -6.00 15.49 3.73
CA LYS A 210 -5.60 16.72 3.01
C LYS A 210 -6.67 17.83 3.11
N ASP A 211 -7.14 18.09 4.33
CA ASP A 211 -8.16 19.12 4.66
C ASP A 211 -9.56 18.92 4.04
N LYS A 212 -9.79 17.81 3.33
CA LYS A 212 -11.13 17.42 2.86
C LYS A 212 -11.79 16.50 3.88
N LYS A 213 -13.02 16.85 4.31
CA LYS A 213 -13.89 15.98 5.12
C LYS A 213 -14.76 15.14 4.20
N PHE A 214 -14.80 13.83 4.43
CA PHE A 214 -15.66 12.93 3.67
C PHE A 214 -16.22 11.83 4.57
N THR A 215 -17.43 11.38 4.23
CA THR A 215 -18.04 10.20 4.82
C THR A 215 -17.36 8.98 4.21
N LEU A 216 -16.81 8.15 5.08
CA LEU A 216 -16.07 6.96 4.67
C LEU A 216 -17.02 5.81 4.31
N TYR A 217 -18.09 5.66 5.08
CA TYR A 217 -19.10 4.60 4.98
C TYR A 217 -20.34 5.03 5.79
N ASP A 218 -21.51 4.53 5.43
CA ASP A 218 -22.79 4.73 6.11
C ASP A 218 -23.45 3.35 6.27
N LEU A 219 -23.06 2.60 7.32
CA LEU A 219 -23.56 1.24 7.52
C LEU A 219 -25.05 1.22 7.89
N ASP A 220 -25.62 2.33 8.36
CA ASP A 220 -27.07 2.40 8.64
C ASP A 220 -27.85 2.42 7.33
N LYS A 221 -27.31 3.04 6.28
CA LYS A 221 -27.83 2.98 4.90
C LYS A 221 -27.22 1.87 4.05
N SER A 222 -26.36 1.04 4.62
CA SER A 222 -25.64 -0.01 3.92
C SER A 222 -24.74 0.49 2.78
N LEU A 223 -24.16 1.69 2.89
CA LEU A 223 -23.35 2.32 1.83
C LEU A 223 -21.85 2.31 2.16
N LEU A 224 -21.04 1.90 1.18
CA LEU A 224 -19.60 2.08 1.15
C LEU A 224 -19.19 3.09 0.07
N PHE A 225 -18.11 3.83 0.32
CA PHE A 225 -17.58 4.82 -0.61
C PHE A 225 -16.18 4.45 -1.11
N TYR A 226 -15.96 4.59 -2.42
CA TYR A 226 -14.66 4.48 -3.05
C TYR A 226 -14.50 5.57 -4.12
N ASP A 227 -13.81 6.64 -3.76
CA ASP A 227 -13.44 7.76 -4.63
C ASP A 227 -11.94 8.06 -4.44
N PRO A 228 -11.06 7.44 -5.24
CA PRO A 228 -9.62 7.63 -5.12
C PRO A 228 -9.18 9.05 -5.49
N GLU A 229 -9.94 9.77 -6.33
CA GLU A 229 -9.62 11.15 -6.74
C GLU A 229 -9.75 12.13 -5.57
N ASN A 230 -10.68 11.87 -4.66
CA ASN A 230 -10.86 12.61 -3.42
C ASN A 230 -10.25 11.92 -2.19
N ALA A 231 -9.42 10.89 -2.40
CA ALA A 231 -8.81 10.07 -1.35
C ALA A 231 -9.81 9.43 -0.38
N ASN A 232 -11.05 9.20 -0.82
CA ASN A 232 -12.07 8.48 -0.09
C ASN A 232 -12.02 6.98 -0.43
N GLU A 233 -11.00 6.28 0.06
CA GLU A 233 -10.81 4.84 -0.15
C GLU A 233 -11.00 4.12 1.19
N TRP A 234 -12.24 4.05 1.69
CA TRP A 234 -12.48 3.62 3.07
C TRP A 234 -11.81 2.29 3.41
N VAL A 235 -12.11 1.22 2.68
CA VAL A 235 -11.59 -0.14 2.95
C VAL A 235 -10.05 -0.16 3.04
N LYS A 236 -9.38 0.63 2.19
CA LYS A 236 -7.92 0.76 2.18
C LYS A 236 -7.41 1.39 3.46
N TYR A 237 -8.01 2.50 3.89
CA TYR A 237 -7.57 3.20 5.10
C TYR A 237 -8.07 2.50 6.37
N TRP A 238 -9.22 1.85 6.33
CA TRP A 238 -9.79 1.04 7.40
C TRP A 238 -10.66 -0.06 6.78
N PRO A 239 -10.39 -1.34 7.03
CA PRO A 239 -9.49 -1.88 8.06
C PRO A 239 -8.08 -2.25 7.58
N LEU A 240 -7.83 -2.34 6.27
CA LEU A 240 -6.59 -2.93 5.73
C LEU A 240 -5.34 -2.24 6.29
N ARG A 241 -5.33 -0.90 6.29
CA ARG A 241 -4.16 -0.16 6.76
C ARG A 241 -3.90 -0.32 8.26
N VAL A 242 -4.93 -0.54 9.06
CA VAL A 242 -4.72 -0.71 10.50
C VAL A 242 -4.05 -2.02 10.81
N ILE A 243 -4.45 -3.11 10.16
CA ILE A 243 -3.77 -4.40 10.30
C ILE A 243 -2.29 -4.22 9.92
N GLN A 244 -2.01 -3.56 8.79
CA GLN A 244 -0.64 -3.25 8.36
C GLN A 244 0.15 -2.42 9.39
N TYR A 245 -0.44 -1.36 9.96
CA TYR A 245 0.21 -0.56 11.00
C TYR A 245 0.44 -1.30 12.30
N SER A 246 -0.50 -2.16 12.70
CA SER A 246 -0.38 -2.97 13.90
C SER A 246 0.78 -3.95 13.78
N LEU A 247 0.93 -4.60 12.62
CA LEU A 247 2.05 -5.49 12.33
C LEU A 247 3.39 -4.74 12.27
N ALA A 248 3.41 -3.56 11.66
CA ALA A 248 4.59 -2.69 11.66
C ALA A 248 5.02 -2.30 13.08
N LEU A 249 4.07 -1.90 13.92
CA LEU A 249 4.31 -1.51 15.31
C LEU A 249 4.84 -2.68 16.15
N ALA A 250 4.26 -3.87 15.97
CA ALA A 250 4.71 -5.08 16.65
C ALA A 250 6.16 -5.42 16.29
N LEU A 251 6.51 -5.32 15.01
CA LEU A 251 7.88 -5.54 14.53
C LEU A 251 8.87 -4.53 15.10
N ILE A 252 8.56 -3.24 15.06
CA ILE A 252 9.43 -2.20 15.62
C ILE A 252 9.71 -2.46 17.11
N LYS A 253 8.68 -2.83 17.88
CA LYS A 253 8.84 -3.17 19.30
C LYS A 253 9.69 -4.42 19.49
N LYS A 254 9.43 -5.48 18.72
CA LYS A 254 10.19 -6.74 18.80
C LYS A 254 11.67 -6.51 18.49
N ILE A 255 11.99 -5.80 17.40
CA ILE A 255 13.37 -5.49 17.04
C ILE A 255 14.05 -4.68 18.16
N ARG A 256 13.37 -3.67 18.73
CA ARG A 256 13.87 -2.89 19.88
C ARG A 256 14.19 -3.76 21.10
N ASN A 257 13.35 -4.74 21.40
CA ASN A 257 13.46 -5.55 22.61
C ASN A 257 14.42 -6.73 22.46
N ILE A 258 14.68 -7.21 21.24
CA ILE A 258 15.47 -8.44 20.99
C ILE A 258 16.89 -8.17 20.46
N TRP A 259 17.15 -7.00 19.87
CA TRP A 259 18.44 -6.51 19.34
C TRP A 259 19.63 -7.50 19.32
N SER A 260 19.52 -8.55 18.50
CA SER A 260 20.64 -9.46 18.24
C SER A 260 20.51 -10.37 17.00
N HIS A 261 19.51 -10.21 16.12
CA HIS A 261 19.67 -10.76 14.75
C HIS A 261 18.98 -9.90 13.68
N PRO A 262 19.75 -9.12 12.89
CA PRO A 262 19.29 -8.45 11.68
C PRO A 262 18.57 -9.39 10.70
N ASP A 263 19.00 -10.65 10.66
CA ASP A 263 18.48 -11.71 9.77
C ASP A 263 17.00 -12.02 10.02
N PHE A 264 16.47 -11.67 11.21
CA PHE A 264 15.03 -11.79 11.47
C PHE A 264 14.21 -10.98 10.46
N VAL A 265 14.69 -9.79 10.09
CA VAL A 265 14.02 -8.94 9.11
C VAL A 265 14.17 -9.53 7.72
N ASP A 266 15.28 -10.21 7.41
CA ASP A 266 15.50 -10.80 6.09
C ASP A 266 14.51 -11.92 5.76
N HIS A 267 14.04 -12.65 6.77
CA HIS A 267 13.02 -13.69 6.61
C HIS A 267 11.58 -13.16 6.69
N LEU A 268 11.37 -11.88 7.00
CA LEU A 268 10.03 -11.32 7.17
C LEU A 268 9.23 -11.44 5.84
N PRO A 269 8.09 -12.16 5.86
CA PRO A 269 7.22 -12.25 4.71
C PRO A 269 6.64 -10.91 4.30
N THR A 270 6.25 -10.88 3.05
CA THR A 270 6.06 -9.67 2.28
C THR A 270 4.57 -9.37 2.15
N ASN A 271 3.82 -10.42 1.87
CA ASN A 271 2.38 -10.51 1.96
C ASN A 271 1.92 -10.45 3.43
N ILE A 272 0.80 -9.76 3.68
CA ILE A 272 0.29 -9.57 5.05
C ILE A 272 -0.28 -10.85 5.65
N LEU A 273 -0.90 -11.72 4.86
CA LEU A 273 -1.43 -13.00 5.34
C LEU A 273 -0.30 -13.92 5.79
N ASP A 274 0.76 -14.05 4.98
CA ASP A 274 1.95 -14.82 5.33
C ASP A 274 2.65 -14.23 6.58
N ARG A 275 2.63 -12.89 6.70
CA ARG A 275 3.25 -12.19 7.84
C ARG A 275 2.49 -12.45 9.15
N LEU A 276 1.16 -12.61 9.10
CA LEU A 276 0.37 -12.97 10.28
C LEU A 276 0.76 -14.36 10.80
N ASP A 277 0.97 -15.33 9.92
CA ASP A 277 1.47 -16.67 10.30
C ASP A 277 2.87 -16.58 10.93
N PHE A 278 3.78 -15.86 10.27
CA PHE A 278 5.13 -15.64 10.79
C PHE A 278 5.13 -14.96 12.18
N TYR A 279 4.21 -14.02 12.42
CA TYR A 279 4.14 -13.32 13.71
C TYR A 279 3.58 -14.20 14.83
N LEU A 280 2.65 -15.10 14.49
CA LEU A 280 2.16 -16.12 15.42
C LEU A 280 3.31 -17.05 15.81
N GLU A 281 4.02 -17.60 14.83
CA GLU A 281 5.16 -18.51 15.05
C GLU A 281 6.32 -17.85 15.81
N ALA A 282 6.61 -16.58 15.53
CA ALA A 282 7.64 -15.79 16.19
C ALA A 282 7.21 -15.19 17.55
N TRP A 283 5.99 -15.53 18.02
CA TRP A 283 5.41 -15.03 19.28
C TRP A 283 5.43 -13.50 19.38
N MET A 284 5.15 -12.81 18.27
CA MET A 284 5.09 -11.34 18.18
C MET A 284 3.69 -10.79 18.45
N ILE A 285 2.68 -11.62 18.29
CA ILE A 285 1.29 -11.33 18.62
C ILE A 285 0.84 -12.25 19.75
N ASN A 286 0.01 -11.73 20.63
CA ASN A 286 -0.67 -12.49 21.68
C ASN A 286 -2.04 -12.93 21.16
N ALA A 287 -2.03 -13.78 20.14
CA ALA A 287 -3.23 -14.32 19.51
C ALA A 287 -3.12 -15.84 19.44
N SER A 288 -4.23 -16.56 19.59
CA SER A 288 -4.29 -17.99 19.30
C SER A 288 -4.18 -18.26 17.79
N ALA A 289 -4.04 -19.52 17.41
CA ALA A 289 -4.10 -19.92 16.00
C ALA A 289 -5.46 -19.58 15.38
N GLU A 290 -6.55 -19.77 16.12
CA GLU A 290 -7.91 -19.43 15.73
C GLU A 290 -8.09 -17.92 15.56
N GLU A 291 -7.61 -17.11 16.51
CA GLU A 291 -7.65 -15.65 16.39
C GLU A 291 -6.83 -15.15 15.20
N THR A 292 -5.66 -15.76 14.97
CA THR A 292 -4.82 -15.44 13.80
C THR A 292 -5.55 -15.80 12.50
N LYS A 293 -6.21 -16.97 12.44
CA LYS A 293 -7.02 -17.38 11.28
C LYS A 293 -8.18 -16.40 11.04
N GLU A 294 -8.84 -15.94 12.10
CA GLU A 294 -9.91 -14.95 12.02
C GLU A 294 -9.40 -13.61 11.47
N ILE A 295 -8.28 -13.10 12.00
CA ILE A 295 -7.66 -11.85 11.50
C ILE A 295 -7.28 -12.00 10.01
N LYS A 296 -6.71 -13.15 9.61
CA LYS A 296 -6.37 -13.43 8.21
C LYS A 296 -7.61 -13.42 7.33
N TYR A 297 -8.68 -14.08 7.77
CA TYR A 297 -9.95 -14.11 7.04
C TYR A 297 -10.51 -12.70 6.85
N ILE A 298 -10.58 -11.91 7.93
CA ILE A 298 -11.08 -10.53 7.88
C ILE A 298 -10.22 -9.68 6.93
N TYR A 299 -8.89 -9.78 7.00
CA TYR A 299 -8.00 -9.07 6.07
C TYR A 299 -8.27 -9.45 4.61
N ALA A 300 -8.36 -10.74 4.32
CA ALA A 300 -8.63 -11.28 2.99
C ALA A 300 -10.01 -10.83 2.46
N TYR A 301 -11.03 -10.86 3.32
CA TYR A 301 -12.38 -10.42 3.01
C TYR A 301 -12.41 -8.94 2.61
N PHE A 302 -11.81 -8.06 3.41
CA PHE A 302 -11.75 -6.63 3.07
C PHE A 302 -10.86 -6.35 1.86
N LEU A 303 -9.82 -7.15 1.62
CA LEU A 303 -9.01 -7.03 0.42
C LEU A 303 -9.84 -7.35 -0.84
N LYS A 304 -10.67 -8.39 -0.80
CA LYS A 304 -11.63 -8.75 -1.86
C LYS A 304 -12.62 -7.61 -2.12
N ILE A 305 -13.24 -7.05 -1.07
CA ILE A 305 -14.13 -5.88 -1.20
C ILE A 305 -13.41 -4.72 -1.88
N TYR A 306 -12.21 -4.39 -1.43
CA TYR A 306 -11.44 -3.28 -1.98
C TYR A 306 -11.24 -3.44 -3.48
N HIS A 307 -10.81 -4.62 -3.94
CA HIS A 307 -10.62 -4.88 -5.38
C HIS A 307 -11.90 -4.83 -6.19
N GLN A 308 -13.02 -5.30 -5.62
CA GLN A 308 -14.32 -5.21 -6.27
C GLN A 308 -14.75 -3.75 -6.44
N MET A 309 -14.59 -2.91 -5.41
CA MET A 309 -14.86 -1.47 -5.53
C MET A 309 -13.94 -0.80 -6.56
N GLN A 310 -12.66 -1.18 -6.62
CA GLN A 310 -11.74 -0.69 -7.63
C GLN A 310 -12.15 -1.09 -9.05
N PHE A 311 -12.64 -2.33 -9.25
CA PHE A 311 -13.22 -2.81 -10.50
C PHE A 311 -14.34 -1.90 -10.96
N GLU A 312 -15.34 -1.74 -10.12
CA GLU A 312 -16.53 -1.01 -10.48
C GLU A 312 -16.26 0.47 -10.74
N PHE A 313 -15.33 1.08 -9.98
CA PHE A 313 -14.88 2.43 -10.27
C PHE A 313 -14.14 2.54 -11.61
N ALA A 314 -13.27 1.58 -11.93
CA ALA A 314 -12.48 1.62 -13.16
C ALA A 314 -13.35 1.53 -14.42
N PHE A 315 -14.41 0.71 -14.40
CA PHE A 315 -15.28 0.47 -15.54
C PHE A 315 -16.51 1.38 -15.60
N SER A 316 -17.07 1.75 -14.45
CA SER A 316 -18.37 2.43 -14.36
C SER A 316 -18.28 3.81 -13.69
N ASN A 317 -17.09 4.22 -13.22
CA ASN A 317 -16.86 5.44 -12.43
C ASN A 317 -17.76 5.54 -11.18
N TRP A 318 -18.23 4.40 -10.65
CA TRP A 318 -19.05 4.38 -9.46
C TRP A 318 -18.22 4.58 -8.21
N THR A 319 -18.73 5.45 -7.33
CA THR A 319 -18.06 5.79 -6.07
C THR A 319 -18.87 5.40 -4.84
N GLN A 320 -20.08 4.87 -5.03
CA GLN A 320 -21.01 4.50 -3.96
C GLN A 320 -21.57 3.10 -4.19
N PHE A 321 -21.55 2.29 -3.13
CA PHE A 321 -21.85 0.87 -3.19
C PHE A 321 -22.79 0.48 -2.05
N LEU A 322 -23.94 -0.08 -2.39
CA LEU A 322 -24.90 -0.66 -1.47
C LEU A 322 -24.54 -2.12 -1.19
N LEU A 323 -24.47 -2.47 0.08
CA LEU A 323 -24.32 -3.85 0.55
C LEU A 323 -25.67 -4.45 0.95
N TRP A 324 -25.73 -5.78 1.01
CA TRP A 324 -26.88 -6.43 1.63
C TRP A 324 -26.86 -6.20 3.15
N LYS A 325 -28.04 -6.27 3.78
CA LYS A 325 -28.16 -6.05 5.23
C LYS A 325 -27.34 -7.05 6.03
N ASP A 326 -27.33 -8.31 5.58
CA ASP A 326 -26.58 -9.39 6.24
C ASP A 326 -25.06 -9.13 6.14
N ASP A 327 -24.55 -8.80 4.93
CA ASP A 327 -23.15 -8.43 4.72
C ASP A 327 -22.69 -7.25 5.60
N ILE A 328 -23.58 -6.30 5.86
CA ILE A 328 -23.30 -5.14 6.72
C ILE A 328 -23.15 -5.55 8.19
N GLN A 329 -23.99 -6.46 8.66
CA GLN A 329 -23.93 -6.94 10.04
C GLN A 329 -22.62 -7.70 10.26
N ASP A 330 -22.28 -8.62 9.36
CA ASP A 330 -21.01 -9.35 9.38
C ASP A 330 -19.82 -8.38 9.37
N MET A 331 -19.86 -7.36 8.50
CA MET A 331 -18.84 -6.32 8.47
C MET A 331 -18.72 -5.54 9.78
N ARG A 332 -19.83 -5.20 10.45
CA ARG A 332 -19.78 -4.53 11.76
C ARG A 332 -19.05 -5.40 12.77
N GLU A 333 -19.42 -6.66 12.86
CA GLU A 333 -18.83 -7.62 13.79
C GLU A 333 -17.34 -7.81 13.54
N MET A 334 -16.92 -7.96 12.28
CA MET A 334 -15.51 -8.03 11.91
C MET A 334 -14.72 -6.77 12.30
N LEU A 335 -15.28 -5.57 12.06
CA LEU A 335 -14.63 -4.30 12.40
C LEU A 335 -14.53 -4.09 13.91
N GLU A 336 -15.56 -4.46 14.65
CA GLU A 336 -15.55 -4.44 16.12
C GLU A 336 -14.53 -5.43 16.68
N TYR A 337 -14.46 -6.64 16.12
CA TYR A 337 -13.45 -7.63 16.45
C TYR A 337 -12.04 -7.08 16.23
N LEU A 338 -11.74 -6.53 15.04
CA LEU A 338 -10.43 -5.93 14.74
C LEU A 338 -10.08 -4.78 15.68
N SER A 339 -11.06 -3.93 16.01
CA SER A 339 -10.88 -2.85 16.98
C SER A 339 -10.51 -3.42 18.36
N ASN A 340 -11.18 -4.48 18.81
CA ASN A 340 -10.89 -5.13 20.08
C ASN A 340 -9.51 -5.80 20.09
N VAL A 341 -9.16 -6.51 19.02
CA VAL A 341 -7.87 -7.19 18.86
C VAL A 341 -6.74 -6.17 18.82
N PHE A 342 -6.73 -5.23 17.87
CA PHE A 342 -5.55 -4.38 17.66
C PHE A 342 -5.47 -3.15 18.57
N MET A 343 -6.56 -2.80 19.28
CA MET A 343 -6.61 -1.59 20.11
C MET A 343 -6.58 -1.86 21.61
N LYS A 344 -6.73 -3.12 22.05
CA LYS A 344 -6.37 -3.51 23.42
C LYS A 344 -4.83 -3.55 23.53
N LYS A 345 -4.30 -3.00 24.63
CA LYS A 345 -2.84 -2.90 24.85
C LYS A 345 -2.13 -4.25 24.89
N ASP A 346 -2.87 -5.35 25.05
CA ASP A 346 -2.34 -6.66 25.45
C ASP A 346 -2.21 -7.66 24.29
N THR A 347 -2.71 -7.32 23.09
CA THR A 347 -2.75 -8.25 21.95
C THR A 347 -1.45 -8.28 21.13
N LEU A 348 -0.63 -7.25 21.25
CA LEU A 348 0.77 -7.31 20.79
C LEU A 348 1.61 -7.64 22.02
N LYS A 349 2.25 -8.82 22.08
CA LYS A 349 3.19 -9.12 23.18
C LYS A 349 4.28 -8.05 23.14
N ILE A 350 4.25 -7.17 24.14
CA ILE A 350 5.22 -6.08 24.32
C ILE A 350 6.50 -6.67 24.87
#